data_AF-A0A9P7N332-F1
#
_entry.id   AF-A0A9P7N332-F1
#
_cell.length_a   1.000
_cell.length_b   1.000
_cell.length_c   1.000
_cell.angle_alpha   90.00
_cell.angle_beta   90.00
_cell.angle_gamma   90.00
#
_symmetry.space_group_name_H-M   'P 1'
#
loop_
_entity.id
_entity.type
_entity.pdbx_description
1 polymer ?
#
loop_
_entity_poly.entity_id
_entity_poly.type
_entity_poly.pdbx_seq_one_letter_code
_entity_poly.pdbx_strand_id
1 'polypeptide(L)'
;SIHADIAFTLGDHLLRKLVPASKNIKANIQDLVVTKGLVAKRDRTSPQLLRVTAQVTDIQSHSVALTWQNVDNDGTVHEAFATAKMSFGKAEEWLSSWSPMVHLILSRIEALERLVDAGEASRFSRTMAYGLFARNLVDYADKYRGMQSVVVYGLEAFADVRLTDKESGVWTLPPHYIDSVAHLAGFIMNCSDAIDTKADYCVTPGWRSMQFAKPLAPGAEYRSYVKMIPQVDDPTMYLGDVYILQDSAVVGKVGGIQFRRYPRLLLDRFFSPPDKPTDKPTAKTAAAAAASTTSGGVLSGSTIPSSGTAETRLSDVAAHAAPPQQKPMAATAATSAATSAATSAASPAASPSPAADTVAAKAMALIAREAAMDLSQLEDDAGFAELGIDSLMSLVIAEKFRIELDVKVSGSLFLDYPTIGHLRKWLEEYYS
;
A
#
# COMPACT_ATOMS: atom_id res chain seq x y z
N SER A 1 -5.58 9.58 -7.85
CA SER A 1 -6.58 10.30 -8.67
C SER A 1 -7.32 9.49 -9.74
N ILE A 2 -6.66 8.75 -10.64
CA ILE A 2 -7.31 8.19 -11.86
C ILE A 2 -8.50 7.28 -11.52
N HIS A 3 -8.34 6.40 -10.52
CA HIS A 3 -9.45 5.58 -10.01
C HIS A 3 -10.65 6.43 -9.58
N ALA A 4 -10.39 7.57 -8.94
CA ALA A 4 -11.43 8.45 -8.45
C ALA A 4 -12.21 9.12 -9.59
N ASP A 5 -11.55 9.63 -10.63
CA ASP A 5 -12.25 10.22 -11.77
C ASP A 5 -13.17 9.21 -12.48
N ILE A 6 -12.69 7.97 -12.70
CA ILE A 6 -13.52 6.91 -13.30
C ILE A 6 -14.71 6.61 -12.40
N ALA A 7 -14.48 6.49 -11.08
CA ALA A 7 -15.54 6.25 -10.11
C ALA A 7 -16.58 7.38 -10.13
N PHE A 8 -16.15 8.65 -10.08
CA PHE A 8 -17.06 9.80 -10.17
C PHE A 8 -17.85 9.81 -11.48
N THR A 9 -17.22 9.45 -12.60
CA THR A 9 -17.88 9.35 -13.92
C THR A 9 -18.98 8.28 -13.92
N LEU A 10 -18.69 7.09 -13.40
CA LEU A 10 -19.68 6.01 -13.30
C LEU A 10 -20.80 6.35 -12.31
N GLY A 11 -20.45 6.94 -11.17
CA GLY A 11 -21.38 7.39 -10.14
C GLY A 11 -22.36 8.43 -10.65
N ASP A 12 -21.86 9.47 -11.33
CA ASP A 12 -22.68 10.50 -11.94
C ASP A 12 -23.60 9.93 -13.04
N HIS A 13 -23.09 8.99 -13.85
CA HIS A 13 -23.90 8.31 -14.85
C HIS A 13 -25.06 7.51 -14.22
N LEU A 14 -24.77 6.74 -13.16
CA LEU A 14 -25.78 5.95 -12.45
C LEU A 14 -26.80 6.84 -11.75
N LEU A 15 -26.34 7.89 -11.07
CA LEU A 15 -27.22 8.84 -10.37
C LEU A 15 -28.20 9.50 -11.34
N ARG A 16 -27.71 9.98 -12.50
CA ARG A 16 -28.57 10.57 -13.54
C ARG A 16 -29.59 9.59 -14.11
N LYS A 17 -29.25 8.31 -14.24
CA LYS A 17 -30.16 7.28 -14.77
C LYS A 17 -31.18 6.79 -13.76
N LEU A 18 -30.76 6.55 -12.52
CA LEU A 18 -31.59 5.93 -11.47
C LEU A 18 -32.38 6.96 -10.67
N VAL A 19 -31.86 8.18 -10.52
CA VAL A 19 -32.48 9.26 -9.74
C VAL A 19 -32.38 10.61 -10.50
N PRO A 20 -33.09 10.78 -11.63
CA PRO A 20 -32.94 11.96 -12.51
C PRO A 20 -33.26 13.30 -11.84
N ALA A 21 -34.10 13.29 -10.80
CA ALA A 21 -34.52 14.48 -10.05
C ALA A 21 -33.52 14.87 -8.94
N SER A 22 -32.41 14.14 -8.78
CA SER A 22 -31.42 14.44 -7.75
C SER A 22 -30.73 15.78 -8.04
N LYS A 23 -30.96 16.76 -7.16
CA LYS A 23 -30.25 18.04 -7.14
C LYS A 23 -29.32 18.05 -5.93
N ASN A 24 -28.13 18.61 -6.10
CA ASN A 24 -27.10 18.76 -5.06
C ASN A 24 -26.63 17.46 -4.38
N ILE A 25 -26.92 16.31 -4.99
CA ILE A 25 -26.37 15.02 -4.56
C ILE A 25 -24.96 14.88 -5.15
N LYS A 26 -24.01 14.52 -4.29
CA LYS A 26 -22.60 14.32 -4.63
C LYS A 26 -22.18 12.91 -4.26
N ALA A 27 -21.30 12.33 -5.06
CA ALA A 27 -20.73 11.02 -4.81
C ALA A 27 -19.61 11.09 -3.76
N ASN A 28 -19.51 10.05 -2.95
CA ASN A 28 -18.43 9.78 -2.01
C ASN A 28 -17.83 8.42 -2.35
N ILE A 29 -16.54 8.38 -2.68
CA ILE A 29 -15.84 7.11 -2.90
C ILE A 29 -15.36 6.61 -1.54
N GLN A 30 -15.81 5.43 -1.16
CA GLN A 30 -15.53 4.80 0.13
C GLN A 30 -14.66 3.57 -0.03
N ASP A 31 -13.80 3.33 0.96
CA ASP A 31 -13.01 2.12 1.10
C ASP A 31 -12.28 1.72 -0.18
N LEU A 32 -11.64 2.68 -0.86
CA LEU A 32 -10.80 2.33 -2.01
C LEU A 32 -9.60 1.55 -1.50
N VAL A 33 -9.41 0.35 -2.04
CA VAL A 33 -8.24 -0.48 -1.82
C VAL A 33 -7.61 -0.83 -3.16
N VAL A 34 -6.30 -0.62 -3.29
CA VAL A 34 -5.49 -0.94 -4.46
C VAL A 34 -4.44 -1.96 -4.04
N THR A 35 -4.56 -3.18 -4.53
CA THR A 35 -3.65 -4.29 -4.19
C THR A 35 -2.44 -4.35 -5.12
N LYS A 36 -2.55 -3.81 -6.33
CA LYS A 36 -1.47 -3.76 -7.31
C LYS A 36 -1.48 -2.44 -8.08
N GLY A 37 -0.30 -1.84 -8.24
CA GLY A 37 -0.13 -0.64 -9.06
C GLY A 37 -0.47 -0.89 -10.54
N LEU A 38 -1.16 0.06 -11.17
CA LEU A 38 -1.37 0.06 -12.61
C LEU A 38 -0.20 0.77 -13.29
N VAL A 39 0.75 -0.01 -13.84
CA VAL A 39 1.91 0.51 -14.56
C VAL A 39 1.65 0.46 -16.06
N ALA A 40 1.86 1.58 -16.75
CA ALA A 40 1.73 1.64 -18.20
C ALA A 40 2.83 0.81 -18.88
N LYS A 41 2.45 0.00 -19.88
CA LYS A 41 3.40 -0.69 -20.76
C LYS A 41 4.29 0.31 -21.49
N ARG A 42 5.55 -0.06 -21.74
CA ARG A 42 6.45 0.73 -22.60
C ARG A 42 6.04 0.59 -24.06
N ASP A 43 5.75 -0.64 -24.47
CA ASP A 43 5.20 -0.95 -25.76
C ASP A 43 3.77 -0.39 -25.87
N ARG A 44 3.59 0.46 -26.87
CA ARG A 44 2.34 1.16 -27.19
C ARG A 44 1.74 0.68 -28.52
N THR A 45 2.27 -0.38 -29.11
CA THR A 45 1.76 -0.94 -30.38
C THR A 45 0.41 -1.64 -30.19
N SER A 46 0.14 -2.13 -28.98
CA SER A 46 -1.13 -2.73 -28.60
C SER A 46 -1.78 -1.99 -27.43
N PRO A 47 -3.12 -1.95 -27.33
CA PRO A 47 -3.77 -1.30 -26.22
C PRO A 47 -3.50 -2.04 -24.91
N GLN A 48 -3.45 -1.29 -23.80
CA GLN A 48 -3.49 -1.82 -22.45
C GLN A 48 -4.88 -1.55 -21.89
N LEU A 49 -5.72 -2.59 -21.89
CA LEU A 49 -7.12 -2.46 -21.53
C LEU A 49 -7.33 -2.60 -20.02
N LEU A 50 -8.23 -1.77 -19.51
CA LEU A 50 -8.72 -1.79 -18.14
C LEU A 50 -10.24 -1.81 -18.20
N ARG A 51 -10.87 -2.63 -17.34
CA ARG A 51 -12.31 -2.59 -17.11
C ARG A 51 -12.58 -2.09 -15.71
N VAL A 52 -13.55 -1.19 -15.60
CA VAL A 52 -14.08 -0.73 -14.32
C VAL A 52 -15.57 -1.04 -14.29
N THR A 53 -15.99 -1.84 -13.33
CA THR A 53 -17.38 -2.28 -13.19
C THR A 53 -18.02 -1.53 -12.03
N ALA A 54 -19.16 -0.92 -12.26
CA ALA A 54 -20.03 -0.36 -11.23
C ALA A 54 -21.28 -1.23 -11.10
N GLN A 55 -21.52 -1.80 -9.92
CA GLN A 55 -22.61 -2.73 -9.66
C GLN A 55 -23.49 -2.23 -8.52
N VAL A 56 -24.80 -2.29 -8.72
CA VAL A 56 -25.82 -2.04 -7.70
C VAL A 56 -26.66 -3.30 -7.59
N THR A 57 -26.54 -4.02 -6.49
CA THR A 57 -27.33 -5.24 -6.23
C THR A 57 -28.72 -4.91 -5.69
N ASP A 58 -28.82 -3.83 -4.91
CA ASP A 58 -30.08 -3.27 -4.41
C ASP A 58 -30.05 -1.75 -4.56
N ILE A 59 -30.99 -1.21 -5.35
CA ILE A 59 -31.10 0.24 -5.62
C ILE A 59 -31.44 1.01 -4.33
N GLN A 60 -32.12 0.37 -3.37
CA GLN A 60 -32.48 0.98 -2.09
C GLN A 60 -31.28 1.08 -1.13
N SER A 61 -30.20 0.34 -1.38
CA SER A 61 -28.97 0.41 -0.57
C SER A 61 -28.22 1.73 -0.73
N HIS A 62 -28.53 2.52 -1.77
CA HIS A 62 -27.81 3.75 -2.14
C HIS A 62 -26.28 3.58 -2.21
N SER A 63 -25.82 2.36 -2.47
CA SER A 63 -24.42 1.98 -2.53
C SER A 63 -24.09 1.31 -3.86
N VAL A 64 -22.96 1.69 -4.45
CA VAL A 64 -22.43 1.11 -5.69
C VAL A 64 -21.12 0.41 -5.37
N ALA A 65 -21.01 -0.86 -5.69
CA ALA A 65 -19.73 -1.58 -5.64
C ALA A 65 -18.93 -1.28 -6.91
N LEU A 66 -17.64 -0.98 -6.76
CA LEU A 66 -16.71 -0.66 -7.84
C LEU A 66 -15.55 -1.65 -7.86
N THR A 67 -15.19 -2.17 -9.04
CA THR A 67 -14.04 -3.05 -9.22
C THR A 67 -13.22 -2.63 -10.44
N TRP A 68 -11.89 -2.70 -10.33
CA TRP A 68 -10.94 -2.43 -11.42
C TRP A 68 -10.19 -3.71 -11.78
N GLN A 69 -10.21 -4.08 -13.05
CA GLN A 69 -9.62 -5.32 -13.57
C GLN A 69 -8.81 -5.04 -14.84
N ASN A 70 -7.65 -5.69 -14.96
CA ASN A 70 -6.93 -5.71 -16.24
C ASN A 70 -7.69 -6.60 -17.23
N VAL A 71 -7.65 -6.23 -18.51
CA VAL A 71 -8.26 -6.99 -19.58
C VAL A 71 -7.23 -7.21 -20.68
N ASP A 72 -7.12 -8.45 -21.15
CA ASP A 72 -6.29 -8.77 -22.30
C ASP A 72 -7.00 -8.38 -23.61
N ASN A 73 -6.24 -8.26 -24.68
CA ASN A 73 -6.78 -7.84 -25.98
C ASN A 73 -7.73 -8.88 -26.61
N ASP A 74 -7.76 -10.11 -26.10
CA ASP A 74 -8.74 -11.15 -26.45
C ASP A 74 -10.04 -11.07 -25.61
N GLY A 75 -10.11 -10.13 -24.66
CA GLY A 75 -11.25 -9.93 -23.76
C GLY A 75 -11.17 -10.69 -22.43
N THR A 76 -10.10 -11.46 -22.19
CA THR A 76 -9.88 -12.16 -20.92
C THR A 76 -9.77 -11.17 -19.77
N VAL A 77 -10.54 -11.39 -18.70
CA VAL A 77 -10.61 -10.49 -17.55
C VAL A 77 -9.83 -11.10 -16.39
N HIS A 78 -8.90 -10.33 -15.84
CA HIS A 78 -8.10 -10.74 -14.68
C HIS A 78 -8.82 -10.44 -13.37
N GLU A 79 -8.27 -10.95 -12.27
CA GLU A 79 -8.72 -10.61 -10.93
C GLU A 79 -8.66 -9.10 -10.67
N ALA A 80 -9.55 -8.63 -9.78
CA ALA A 80 -9.61 -7.22 -9.44
C ALA A 80 -8.37 -6.81 -8.66
N PHE A 81 -7.70 -5.76 -9.13
CA PHE A 81 -6.55 -5.17 -8.43
C PHE A 81 -6.92 -3.94 -7.62
N ALA A 82 -8.13 -3.42 -7.80
CA ALA A 82 -8.69 -2.42 -6.91
C ALA A 82 -10.19 -2.61 -6.72
N THR A 83 -10.68 -2.25 -5.55
CA THR A 83 -12.09 -2.25 -5.18
C THR A 83 -12.44 -0.99 -4.41
N ALA A 84 -13.70 -0.56 -4.51
CA ALA A 84 -14.24 0.53 -3.71
C ALA A 84 -15.76 0.37 -3.57
N LYS A 85 -16.34 1.17 -2.68
CA LYS A 85 -17.77 1.46 -2.66
C LYS A 85 -18.00 2.91 -3.02
N MET A 86 -19.21 3.23 -3.43
CA MET A 86 -19.64 4.60 -3.61
C MET A 86 -21.01 4.81 -3.00
N SER A 87 -21.11 5.84 -2.18
CA SER A 87 -22.37 6.34 -1.64
C SER A 87 -22.62 7.76 -2.12
N PHE A 88 -23.82 8.27 -1.86
CA PHE A 88 -24.24 9.59 -2.30
C PHE A 88 -24.77 10.38 -1.11
N GLY A 89 -24.47 11.68 -1.07
CA GLY A 89 -24.90 12.57 0.02
C GLY A 89 -25.05 14.01 -0.44
N LYS A 90 -25.63 14.85 0.41
CA LYS A 90 -25.80 16.28 0.12
C LYS A 90 -24.54 17.05 0.50
N ALA A 91 -24.13 17.98 -0.37
CA ALA A 91 -22.96 18.82 -0.13
C ALA A 91 -23.10 19.65 1.17
N GLU A 92 -24.30 20.14 1.46
CA GLU A 92 -24.60 20.97 2.64
C GLU A 92 -24.45 20.19 3.96
N GLU A 93 -24.81 18.90 3.96
CA GLU A 93 -24.62 18.01 5.11
C GLU A 93 -23.14 17.76 5.37
N TRP A 94 -22.33 17.59 4.30
CA TRP A 94 -20.88 17.43 4.43
C TRP A 94 -20.21 18.69 4.97
N LEU A 95 -20.51 19.86 4.39
CA LEU A 95 -20.00 21.15 4.87
C LEU A 95 -20.32 21.38 6.36
N SER A 96 -21.55 21.08 6.75
CA SER A 96 -21.99 21.19 8.16
C SER A 96 -21.22 20.23 9.06
N SER A 97 -20.98 18.99 8.61
CA SER A 97 -20.25 17.99 9.39
C SER A 97 -18.75 18.33 9.58
N TRP A 98 -18.15 19.08 8.65
CA TRP A 98 -16.74 19.47 8.73
C TRP A 98 -16.52 20.79 9.48
N SER A 99 -17.55 21.65 9.58
CA SER A 99 -17.47 22.97 10.21
C SER A 99 -16.84 22.94 11.61
N PRO A 100 -17.18 22.00 12.52
CA PRO A 100 -16.56 21.95 13.85
C PRO A 100 -15.04 21.72 13.81
N MET A 101 -14.51 21.04 12.79
CA MET A 101 -13.08 20.75 12.66
C MET A 101 -12.27 21.94 12.16
N VAL A 102 -12.91 22.90 11.48
CA VAL A 102 -12.25 24.03 10.81
C VAL A 102 -11.35 24.82 11.76
N HIS A 103 -11.85 25.19 12.95
CA HIS A 103 -11.08 26.00 13.89
C HIS A 103 -9.83 25.27 14.41
N LEU A 104 -9.90 23.94 14.58
CA LEU A 104 -8.74 23.13 14.96
C LEU A 104 -7.70 23.10 13.85
N ILE A 105 -8.13 22.90 12.60
CA ILE A 105 -7.22 22.90 11.44
C ILE A 105 -6.52 24.26 11.29
N LEU A 106 -7.28 25.36 11.35
CA LEU A 106 -6.70 26.71 11.25
C LEU A 106 -5.69 26.97 12.37
N SER A 107 -6.00 26.58 13.61
CA SER A 107 -5.06 26.68 14.73
C SER A 107 -3.78 25.87 14.51
N ARG A 108 -3.87 24.70 13.88
CA ARG A 108 -2.69 23.89 13.52
C ARG A 108 -1.86 24.53 12.40
N ILE A 109 -2.51 25.13 11.40
CA ILE A 109 -1.81 25.90 10.35
C ILE A 109 -1.04 27.07 10.95
N GLU A 110 -1.67 27.87 11.81
CA GLU A 110 -1.00 28.97 12.54
C GLU A 110 0.17 28.47 13.41
N ALA A 111 0.02 27.30 14.04
CA ALA A 111 1.10 26.69 14.81
C ALA A 111 2.29 26.29 13.93
N LEU A 112 2.04 25.72 12.75
CA LEU A 112 3.09 25.39 11.78
C LEU A 112 3.79 26.64 11.24
N GLU A 113 3.05 27.73 11.00
CA GLU A 113 3.65 29.02 10.62
C GLU A 113 4.58 29.56 11.70
N ARG A 114 4.18 29.51 12.98
CA ARG A 114 5.05 29.91 14.09
C ARG A 114 6.31 29.04 14.21
N LEU A 115 6.22 27.74 13.91
CA LEU A 115 7.40 26.88 13.87
C LEU A 115 8.35 27.24 12.73
N VAL A 116 7.84 27.73 11.59
CA VAL A 116 8.67 28.27 10.51
C VAL A 116 9.39 29.54 10.97
N ASP A 117 8.67 30.46 11.62
CA ASP A 117 9.25 31.71 12.14
C ASP A 117 10.32 31.45 13.22
N ALA A 118 10.16 30.38 14.00
CA ALA A 118 11.13 29.92 14.97
C ALA A 118 12.33 29.15 14.35
N GLY A 119 12.28 28.82 13.06
CA GLY A 119 13.31 28.04 12.38
C GLY A 119 13.26 26.53 12.66
N GLU A 120 12.16 26.02 13.20
CA GLU A 120 11.96 24.61 13.55
C GLU A 120 11.24 23.81 12.45
N ALA A 121 10.41 24.47 11.65
CA ALA A 121 9.71 23.86 10.51
C ALA A 121 10.28 24.32 9.17
N SER A 122 10.15 23.46 8.15
CA SER A 122 10.63 23.77 6.80
C SER A 122 9.51 24.37 5.95
N ARG A 123 9.85 25.41 5.18
CA ARG A 123 8.98 25.97 4.12
C ARG A 123 9.63 25.81 2.76
N PHE A 124 8.93 25.15 1.85
CA PHE A 124 9.36 24.92 0.47
C PHE A 124 8.53 25.76 -0.51
N SER A 125 9.21 26.34 -1.50
CA SER A 125 8.54 26.84 -2.70
C SER A 125 8.10 25.68 -3.58
N ARG A 126 7.17 25.94 -4.52
CA ARG A 126 6.76 24.99 -5.57
C ARG A 126 7.94 24.22 -6.19
N THR A 127 8.95 24.93 -6.67
CA THR A 127 10.11 24.34 -7.34
C THR A 127 10.90 23.43 -6.40
N MET A 128 11.10 23.84 -5.14
CA MET A 128 11.83 23.03 -4.17
C MET A 128 11.02 21.81 -3.74
N ALA A 129 9.72 21.94 -3.50
CA ALA A 129 8.85 20.84 -3.12
C ALA A 129 8.82 19.77 -4.22
N TYR A 130 8.51 20.14 -5.46
CA TYR A 130 8.48 19.15 -6.54
C TYR A 130 9.87 18.65 -6.95
N GLY A 131 10.93 19.45 -6.81
CA GLY A 131 12.30 18.98 -7.00
C GLY A 131 12.72 17.93 -5.98
N LEU A 132 12.36 18.14 -4.70
CA LEU A 132 12.60 17.16 -3.64
C LEU A 132 11.79 15.88 -3.87
N PHE A 133 10.52 16.03 -4.26
CA PHE A 133 9.64 14.89 -4.52
C PHE A 133 10.14 14.05 -5.71
N ALA A 134 10.59 14.70 -6.78
CA ALA A 134 11.19 14.05 -7.95
C ALA A 134 12.47 13.30 -7.61
N ARG A 135 13.33 13.88 -6.78
CA ARG A 135 14.56 13.24 -6.32
C ARG A 135 14.28 12.02 -5.45
N ASN A 136 13.27 12.09 -4.59
CA ASN A 136 13.02 11.03 -3.61
C ASN A 136 12.15 9.90 -4.16
N LEU A 137 11.11 10.21 -4.95
CA LEU A 137 10.15 9.18 -5.37
C LEU A 137 9.46 9.43 -6.72
N VAL A 138 8.84 10.60 -6.95
CA VAL A 138 7.93 10.82 -8.09
C VAL A 138 8.19 12.14 -8.79
N ASP A 139 8.54 12.08 -10.08
CA ASP A 139 8.60 13.25 -10.95
C ASP A 139 7.23 13.53 -11.59
N TYR A 140 6.51 14.51 -11.04
CA TYR A 140 5.20 14.90 -11.54
C TYR A 140 5.31 15.76 -12.80
N ALA A 141 4.48 15.48 -13.80
CA ALA A 141 4.30 16.41 -14.93
C ALA A 141 3.71 17.75 -14.46
N ASP A 142 4.03 18.85 -15.16
CA ASP A 142 3.70 20.22 -14.70
C ASP A 142 2.23 20.46 -14.33
N LYS A 143 1.29 19.81 -15.03
CA LYS A 143 -0.15 19.94 -14.73
C LYS A 143 -0.57 19.32 -13.39
N TYR A 144 0.23 18.42 -12.83
CA TYR A 144 0.07 17.84 -11.50
C TYR A 144 0.81 18.65 -10.42
N ARG A 145 1.55 19.70 -10.80
CA ARG A 145 2.37 20.50 -9.88
C ARG A 145 1.59 21.67 -9.28
N GLY A 146 0.48 21.40 -8.61
CA GLY A 146 -0.44 22.41 -8.07
C GLY A 146 -0.03 23.05 -6.74
N MET A 147 0.82 22.42 -5.92
CA MET A 147 1.32 23.02 -4.68
C MET A 147 2.22 24.23 -4.99
N GLN A 148 1.91 25.40 -4.43
CA GLN A 148 2.65 26.64 -4.60
C GLN A 148 3.65 26.88 -3.48
N SER A 149 3.26 26.52 -2.25
CA SER A 149 4.10 26.53 -1.07
C SER A 149 3.76 25.32 -0.21
N VAL A 150 4.74 24.78 0.51
CA VAL A 150 4.54 23.66 1.45
C VAL A 150 5.26 23.97 2.75
N VAL A 151 4.55 23.87 3.88
CA VAL A 151 5.15 23.94 5.22
C VAL A 151 5.01 22.57 5.86
N VAL A 152 6.10 22.00 6.35
CA VAL A 152 6.13 20.66 6.96
C VAL A 152 6.93 20.67 8.26
N TYR A 153 6.43 19.93 9.24
CA TYR A 153 7.10 19.64 10.51
C TYR A 153 6.75 18.21 10.93
N GLY A 154 7.74 17.31 10.86
CA GLY A 154 7.53 15.88 11.07
C GLY A 154 6.46 15.32 10.14
N LEU A 155 5.41 14.73 10.73
CA LEU A 155 4.30 14.11 9.98
C LEU A 155 3.09 15.04 9.78
N GLU A 156 3.26 16.35 9.91
CA GLU A 156 2.19 17.34 9.77
C GLU A 156 2.60 18.43 8.76
N ALA A 157 1.69 18.80 7.86
CA ALA A 157 1.96 19.84 6.86
C ALA A 157 0.69 20.57 6.40
N PHE A 158 0.90 21.75 5.84
CA PHE A 158 -0.07 22.40 4.97
C PHE A 158 0.58 22.89 3.67
N ALA A 159 -0.23 23.10 2.64
CA ALA A 159 0.21 23.62 1.36
C ALA A 159 -0.80 24.61 0.79
N ASP A 160 -0.29 25.73 0.26
CA ASP A 160 -1.09 26.56 -0.64
C ASP A 160 -1.10 25.90 -2.02
N VAL A 161 -2.27 25.77 -2.62
CA VAL A 161 -2.49 25.05 -3.88
C VAL A 161 -3.18 25.96 -4.87
N ARG A 162 -2.72 25.94 -6.12
CA ARG A 162 -3.39 26.55 -7.26
C ARG A 162 -3.53 25.53 -8.37
N LEU A 163 -4.76 25.27 -8.79
CA LEU A 163 -5.04 24.32 -9.86
C LEU A 163 -4.65 24.90 -11.22
N THR A 164 -4.14 24.06 -12.11
CA THR A 164 -3.79 24.50 -13.48
C THR A 164 -5.04 24.96 -14.23
N ASP A 165 -4.91 26.08 -14.93
CA ASP A 165 -5.89 26.62 -15.88
C ASP A 165 -5.78 25.97 -17.27
N LYS A 166 -4.65 25.32 -17.56
CA LYS A 166 -4.45 24.54 -18.78
C LYS A 166 -5.42 23.37 -18.83
N GLU A 167 -6.41 23.47 -19.70
CA GLU A 167 -7.31 22.38 -20.01
C GLU A 167 -6.53 21.21 -20.65
N SER A 168 -6.87 20.00 -20.26
CA SER A 168 -6.43 18.80 -20.97
C SER A 168 -7.47 17.72 -20.78
N GLY A 169 -7.95 17.09 -21.86
CA GLY A 169 -8.91 15.98 -21.80
C GLY A 169 -10.32 16.35 -21.32
N VAL A 170 -11.19 15.33 -21.25
CA VAL A 170 -12.56 15.43 -20.73
C VAL A 170 -12.64 14.56 -19.49
N TRP A 171 -13.05 15.14 -18.36
CA TRP A 171 -13.06 14.48 -17.05
C TRP A 171 -14.31 14.84 -16.27
N THR A 172 -14.74 13.96 -15.37
CA THR A 172 -15.76 14.33 -14.37
C THR A 172 -15.10 15.09 -13.22
N LEU A 173 -13.94 14.61 -12.77
CA LEU A 173 -13.09 15.32 -11.82
C LEU A 173 -11.63 15.12 -12.22
N PRO A 174 -10.97 16.12 -12.85
CA PRO A 174 -9.66 15.93 -13.45
C PRO A 174 -8.64 15.31 -12.49
N PRO A 175 -7.98 14.19 -12.86
CA PRO A 175 -7.06 13.50 -11.97
C PRO A 175 -5.96 14.40 -11.38
N HIS A 176 -5.44 15.32 -12.19
CA HIS A 176 -4.41 16.26 -11.79
C HIS A 176 -4.89 17.34 -10.82
N TYR A 177 -6.21 17.60 -10.74
CA TYR A 177 -6.78 18.45 -9.70
C TYR A 177 -6.86 17.72 -8.36
N ILE A 178 -7.37 16.49 -8.35
CA ILE A 178 -7.45 15.64 -7.16
C ILE A 178 -6.05 15.49 -6.54
N ASP A 179 -5.07 15.16 -7.38
CA ASP A 179 -3.69 14.97 -6.95
C ASP A 179 -3.08 16.26 -6.39
N SER A 180 -3.34 17.41 -7.03
CA SER A 180 -2.83 18.70 -6.54
C SER A 180 -3.30 19.04 -5.12
N VAL A 181 -4.55 18.70 -4.77
CA VAL A 181 -5.10 18.96 -3.43
C VAL A 181 -4.85 17.83 -2.42
N ALA A 182 -4.54 16.61 -2.88
CA ALA A 182 -4.40 15.44 -2.01
C ALA A 182 -2.94 14.95 -1.80
N HIS A 183 -2.03 15.20 -2.76
CA HIS A 183 -0.67 14.64 -2.71
C HIS A 183 0.23 15.21 -1.63
N LEU A 184 -0.20 16.24 -0.89
CA LEU A 184 0.50 16.69 0.30
C LEU A 184 0.77 15.53 1.27
N ALA A 185 -0.17 14.59 1.43
CA ALA A 185 0.05 13.39 2.23
C ALA A 185 1.23 12.55 1.72
N GLY A 186 1.31 12.33 0.40
CA GLY A 186 2.42 11.62 -0.22
C GLY A 186 3.74 12.37 -0.12
N PHE A 187 3.71 13.71 -0.16
CA PHE A 187 4.88 14.56 0.03
C PHE A 187 5.43 14.39 1.45
N ILE A 188 4.60 14.52 2.49
CA ILE A 188 5.03 14.30 3.89
C ILE A 188 5.69 12.93 4.03
N MET A 189 5.05 11.88 3.52
CA MET A 189 5.52 10.50 3.72
C MET A 189 6.80 10.16 2.96
N ASN A 190 7.24 10.98 2.00
CA ASN A 190 8.41 10.71 1.15
C ASN A 190 9.43 11.85 1.09
N CYS A 191 9.16 12.96 1.77
CA CYS A 191 10.01 14.15 1.75
C CYS A 191 10.20 14.78 3.14
N SER A 192 9.47 14.34 4.18
CA SER A 192 9.74 14.78 5.55
C SER A 192 10.96 14.08 6.13
N ASP A 193 11.55 14.73 7.12
CA ASP A 193 12.63 14.21 7.96
C ASP A 193 12.16 13.16 8.99
N ALA A 194 10.85 12.97 9.15
CA ALA A 194 10.28 11.94 10.01
C ALA A 194 10.35 10.51 9.42
N ILE A 195 10.69 10.38 8.13
CA ILE A 195 10.79 9.09 7.43
C ILE A 195 12.22 8.95 6.88
N ASP A 196 12.82 7.77 7.02
CA ASP A 196 14.10 7.47 6.36
C ASP A 196 13.87 7.25 4.85
N THR A 197 13.79 8.34 4.10
CA THR A 197 13.53 8.31 2.65
C THR A 197 14.69 7.74 1.83
N LYS A 198 15.85 7.44 2.46
CA LYS A 198 16.99 6.78 1.82
C LYS A 198 16.89 5.26 1.91
N ALA A 199 16.33 4.74 3.00
CA ALA A 199 16.09 3.31 3.16
C ALA A 199 14.71 2.91 2.60
N ASP A 200 13.72 3.78 2.78
CA ASP A 200 12.31 3.49 2.55
C ASP A 200 11.62 4.44 1.56
N TYR A 201 10.47 4.01 1.08
CA TYR A 201 9.48 4.85 0.42
C TYR A 201 8.07 4.45 0.85
N CYS A 202 7.12 5.36 0.72
CA CYS A 202 5.74 5.15 1.12
C CYS A 202 4.79 5.31 -0.07
N VAL A 203 3.86 4.36 -0.22
CA VAL A 203 2.81 4.40 -1.26
C VAL A 203 1.45 4.26 -0.65
N THR A 204 0.44 4.83 -1.30
CA THR A 204 -0.94 4.75 -0.82
C THR A 204 -1.60 3.47 -1.31
N PRO A 205 -2.03 2.56 -0.40
CA PRO A 205 -2.86 1.42 -0.79
C PRO A 205 -4.33 1.82 -0.96
N GLY A 206 -4.72 3.04 -0.58
CA GLY A 206 -6.14 3.39 -0.52
C GLY A 206 -6.50 4.52 0.43
N TRP A 207 -7.81 4.74 0.55
CA TRP A 207 -8.41 5.70 1.48
C TRP A 207 -9.82 5.26 1.88
N ARG A 208 -10.31 5.76 3.01
CA ARG A 208 -11.65 5.44 3.54
C ARG A 208 -12.75 6.26 2.90
N SER A 209 -12.51 7.54 2.61
CA SER A 209 -13.50 8.40 1.94
C SER A 209 -12.84 9.45 1.04
N MET A 210 -13.53 9.86 -0.02
CA MET A 210 -13.15 11.00 -0.85
C MET A 210 -14.39 11.79 -1.23
N GLN A 211 -14.49 13.00 -0.69
CA GLN A 211 -15.66 13.87 -0.79
C GLN A 211 -15.24 15.28 -1.22
N PHE A 212 -15.97 15.83 -2.19
CA PHE A 212 -15.82 17.22 -2.62
C PHE A 212 -17.19 17.89 -2.61
N ALA A 213 -17.42 18.76 -1.63
CA ALA A 213 -18.68 19.49 -1.49
C ALA A 213 -18.78 20.63 -2.52
N LYS A 214 -17.64 21.26 -2.85
CA LYS A 214 -17.50 22.24 -3.94
C LYS A 214 -16.66 21.66 -5.08
N PRO A 215 -16.88 22.09 -6.34
CA PRO A 215 -16.07 21.64 -7.47
C PRO A 215 -14.61 22.10 -7.36
N LEU A 216 -13.70 21.29 -7.90
CA LEU A 216 -12.31 21.69 -8.13
C LEU A 216 -12.23 22.40 -9.48
N ALA A 217 -12.08 23.72 -9.46
CA ALA A 217 -12.18 24.55 -10.65
C ALA A 217 -10.80 24.94 -11.22
N PRO A 218 -10.65 25.09 -12.55
CA PRO A 218 -9.42 25.56 -13.17
C PRO A 218 -8.96 26.91 -12.60
N GLY A 219 -7.67 27.05 -12.32
CA GLY A 219 -7.09 28.29 -11.78
C GLY A 219 -7.44 28.60 -10.32
N ALA A 220 -8.38 27.87 -9.71
CA ALA A 220 -8.82 28.13 -8.34
C ALA A 220 -7.73 27.80 -7.31
N GLU A 221 -7.80 28.53 -6.20
CA GLU A 221 -6.87 28.42 -5.08
C GLU A 221 -7.52 27.69 -3.92
N TYR A 222 -6.71 26.87 -3.25
CA TYR A 222 -7.07 26.05 -2.11
C TYR A 222 -5.91 26.01 -1.12
N ARG A 223 -6.19 25.58 0.11
CA ARG A 223 -5.17 25.19 1.07
C ARG A 223 -5.40 23.76 1.51
N SER A 224 -4.41 22.90 1.35
CA SER A 224 -4.46 21.53 1.86
C SER A 224 -3.81 21.47 3.23
N TYR A 225 -4.38 20.72 4.16
CA TYR A 225 -3.78 20.40 5.46
C TYR A 225 -3.90 18.90 5.72
N VAL A 226 -2.84 18.31 6.27
CA VAL A 226 -2.82 16.89 6.66
C VAL A 226 -1.88 16.65 7.83
N LYS A 227 -2.28 15.71 8.68
CA LYS A 227 -1.43 15.09 9.71
C LYS A 227 -1.46 13.58 9.51
N MET A 228 -0.30 12.99 9.25
CA MET A 228 -0.13 11.54 9.14
C MET A 228 0.15 10.96 10.53
N ILE A 229 -0.47 9.81 10.82
CA ILE A 229 -0.45 9.16 12.13
C ILE A 229 0.02 7.71 11.94
N PRO A 230 1.15 7.31 12.55
CA PRO A 230 1.58 5.91 12.56
C PRO A 230 0.51 5.02 13.18
N GLN A 231 0.25 3.86 12.59
CA GLN A 231 -0.69 2.89 13.16
C GLN A 231 0.00 2.04 14.23
N VAL A 232 -0.71 1.79 15.33
CA VAL A 232 -0.19 1.01 16.47
C VAL A 232 -0.04 -0.47 16.10
N ASP A 233 -0.99 -1.00 15.33
CA ASP A 233 -1.05 -2.43 14.99
C ASP A 233 -0.12 -2.81 13.82
N ASP A 234 0.23 -1.85 12.96
CA ASP A 234 1.14 -2.04 11.83
C ASP A 234 2.06 -0.80 11.73
N PRO A 235 3.32 -0.87 12.20
CA PRO A 235 4.24 0.26 12.19
C PRO A 235 4.71 0.66 10.78
N THR A 236 4.39 -0.14 9.75
CA THR A 236 4.62 0.24 8.35
C THR A 236 3.49 1.10 7.79
N MET A 237 2.35 1.17 8.48
CA MET A 237 1.16 1.87 8.04
C MET A 237 0.98 3.22 8.73
N TYR A 238 0.56 4.19 7.94
CA TYR A 238 0.23 5.54 8.35
C TYR A 238 -1.16 5.90 7.84
N LEU A 239 -1.93 6.62 8.65
CA LEU A 239 -3.27 7.09 8.32
C LEU A 239 -3.33 8.60 8.51
N GLY A 240 -4.00 9.32 7.62
CA GLY A 240 -4.28 10.73 7.80
C GLY A 240 -5.60 11.14 7.17
N ASP A 241 -6.06 12.33 7.54
CA ASP A 241 -7.12 13.02 6.82
C ASP A 241 -6.51 14.20 6.06
N VAL A 242 -6.78 14.30 4.76
CA VAL A 242 -6.45 15.49 3.98
C VAL A 242 -7.66 16.39 3.92
N TYR A 243 -7.53 17.58 4.50
CA TYR A 243 -8.54 18.63 4.46
C TYR A 243 -8.21 19.63 3.36
N ILE A 244 -9.20 20.00 2.56
CA ILE A 244 -9.05 20.91 1.43
C ILE A 244 -9.91 22.13 1.74
N LEU A 245 -9.25 23.26 1.97
CA LEU A 245 -9.86 24.51 2.40
C LEU A 245 -9.94 25.50 1.25
N GLN A 246 -10.98 26.32 1.26
CA GLN A 246 -11.13 27.51 0.44
C GLN A 246 -11.89 28.55 1.26
N ASP A 247 -11.42 29.80 1.27
CA ASP A 247 -11.99 30.89 2.07
C ASP A 247 -12.17 30.51 3.56
N SER A 248 -11.17 29.82 4.13
CA SER A 248 -11.18 29.32 5.52
C SER A 248 -12.28 28.29 5.85
N ALA A 249 -12.97 27.73 4.85
CA ALA A 249 -13.91 26.63 5.04
C ALA A 249 -13.37 25.34 4.40
N VAL A 250 -13.61 24.18 5.02
CA VAL A 250 -13.33 22.89 4.39
C VAL A 250 -14.36 22.64 3.28
N VAL A 251 -13.89 22.46 2.05
CA VAL A 251 -14.71 22.24 0.85
C VAL A 251 -14.54 20.86 0.23
N GLY A 252 -13.52 20.11 0.69
CA GLY A 252 -13.31 18.71 0.37
C GLY A 252 -12.49 18.00 1.43
N LYS A 253 -12.62 16.68 1.49
CA LYS A 253 -11.90 15.82 2.42
C LYS A 253 -11.54 14.49 1.76
N VAL A 254 -10.29 14.08 1.88
CA VAL A 254 -9.87 12.68 1.68
C VAL A 254 -9.66 12.08 3.05
N GLY A 255 -10.65 11.29 3.51
CA GLY A 255 -10.67 10.72 4.84
C GLY A 255 -9.93 9.40 4.91
N GLY A 256 -9.10 9.25 5.95
CA GLY A 256 -8.33 8.05 6.20
C GLY A 256 -7.49 7.61 5.01
N ILE A 257 -6.79 8.56 4.35
CA ILE A 257 -5.78 8.19 3.36
C ILE A 257 -4.68 7.40 4.05
N GLN A 258 -4.31 6.28 3.45
CA GLN A 258 -3.32 5.37 3.99
C GLN A 258 -2.01 5.50 3.21
N PHE A 259 -0.89 5.28 3.91
CA PHE A 259 0.42 5.08 3.30
C PHE A 259 1.10 3.90 3.98
N ARG A 260 1.62 2.98 3.17
CA ARG A 260 2.46 1.88 3.63
C ARG A 260 3.91 2.11 3.23
N ARG A 261 4.80 1.92 4.18
CA ARG A 261 6.25 1.99 4.03
C ARG A 261 6.80 0.68 3.46
N TYR A 262 7.70 0.80 2.49
CA TYR A 262 8.39 -0.29 1.83
C TYR A 262 9.89 0.01 1.73
N PRO A 263 10.76 -1.01 1.84
CA PRO A 263 12.18 -0.85 1.55
C PRO A 263 12.42 -0.47 0.09
N ARG A 264 13.27 0.53 -0.17
CA ARG A 264 13.52 1.08 -1.53
C ARG A 264 14.03 0.07 -2.53
N LEU A 265 14.68 -1.01 -2.10
CA LEU A 265 15.10 -2.09 -2.99
C LEU A 265 13.92 -2.70 -3.78
N LEU A 266 12.68 -2.58 -3.27
CA LEU A 266 11.48 -3.08 -3.96
C LEU A 266 10.90 -2.12 -5.00
N LEU A 267 11.43 -0.90 -5.18
CA LEU A 267 10.88 0.09 -6.11
C LEU A 267 10.78 -0.47 -7.54
N ASP A 268 11.86 -1.06 -8.04
CA ASP A 268 11.89 -1.63 -9.39
C ASP A 268 10.89 -2.77 -9.56
N ARG A 269 10.65 -3.54 -8.49
CA ARG A 269 9.70 -4.65 -8.50
C ARG A 269 8.25 -4.17 -8.65
N PHE A 270 7.88 -3.05 -8.03
CA PHE A 270 6.50 -2.54 -8.08
C PHE A 270 6.21 -1.59 -9.25
N PHE A 271 7.21 -0.86 -9.73
CA PHE A 271 7.03 0.22 -10.69
C PHE A 271 7.67 -0.02 -12.06
N SER A 272 8.35 -1.16 -12.27
CA SER A 272 8.79 -1.52 -13.62
C SER A 272 7.61 -1.85 -14.52
N PRO A 273 7.62 -1.39 -15.78
CA PRO A 273 6.64 -1.80 -16.78
C PRO A 273 6.63 -3.33 -16.92
N PRO A 274 5.44 -3.95 -17.07
CA PRO A 274 5.31 -5.41 -17.09
C PRO A 274 5.93 -6.05 -18.34
N ASP A 275 6.16 -5.25 -19.38
CA ASP A 275 6.80 -5.60 -20.64
C ASP A 275 8.30 -5.27 -20.67
N LYS A 276 8.86 -4.72 -19.58
CA LYS A 276 10.32 -4.65 -19.42
C LYS A 276 10.83 -6.09 -19.45
N PRO A 277 11.84 -6.42 -20.28
CA PRO A 277 12.42 -7.76 -20.26
C PRO A 277 12.96 -8.01 -18.85
N THR A 278 12.24 -8.82 -18.09
CA THR A 278 12.84 -9.59 -17.02
C THR A 278 13.65 -10.65 -17.76
N ASP A 279 14.97 -10.73 -17.57
CA ASP A 279 15.69 -11.86 -18.15
C ASP A 279 15.08 -13.10 -17.50
N LYS A 280 14.28 -13.82 -18.29
CA LYS A 280 13.55 -15.00 -17.83
C LYS A 280 14.56 -15.95 -17.20
N PRO A 281 14.23 -16.60 -16.07
CA PRO A 281 15.02 -17.73 -15.62
C PRO A 281 14.99 -18.77 -16.76
N THR A 282 16.15 -19.03 -17.37
CA THR A 282 16.35 -20.19 -18.23
C THR A 282 16.45 -21.43 -17.36
N ALA A 283 15.33 -21.88 -16.80
CA ALA A 283 15.20 -23.24 -16.29
C ALA A 283 14.69 -24.11 -17.44
N LYS A 284 15.59 -24.92 -18.01
CA LYS A 284 15.26 -25.96 -18.99
C LYS A 284 14.54 -27.12 -18.28
N THR A 285 13.29 -27.34 -18.70
CA THR A 285 12.55 -28.62 -18.88
C THR A 285 12.34 -29.61 -17.72
N ALA A 286 11.08 -30.02 -17.55
CA ALA A 286 10.62 -31.37 -17.90
C ALA A 286 9.10 -31.42 -18.12
N ALA A 287 8.69 -31.72 -19.36
CA ALA A 287 7.34 -32.14 -19.68
C ALA A 287 7.27 -33.67 -19.62
N ALA A 288 6.32 -34.25 -18.87
CA ALA A 288 5.74 -35.55 -19.20
C ALA A 288 4.43 -35.81 -18.43
N ALA A 289 3.44 -36.25 -19.21
CA ALA A 289 2.32 -37.12 -18.88
C ALA A 289 1.11 -36.56 -18.10
N ALA A 290 0.11 -36.10 -18.86
CA ALA A 290 -1.21 -36.77 -18.88
C ALA A 290 -2.10 -36.20 -20.02
N ALA A 291 -2.10 -36.87 -21.16
CA ALA A 291 -3.29 -37.05 -22.01
C ALA A 291 -3.74 -38.50 -21.73
N SER A 292 -5.00 -38.91 -21.70
CA SER A 292 -6.25 -38.43 -22.26
C SER A 292 -7.37 -39.34 -21.73
N THR A 293 -8.59 -38.84 -21.50
CA THR A 293 -9.84 -39.48 -21.95
C THR A 293 -11.02 -38.50 -21.86
N THR A 294 -11.56 -38.19 -23.03
CA THR A 294 -12.95 -37.79 -23.33
C THR A 294 -13.94 -38.83 -22.74
N SER A 295 -15.22 -38.61 -22.43
CA SER A 295 -16.27 -37.78 -23.02
C SER A 295 -17.56 -37.91 -22.19
N GLY A 296 -18.40 -36.87 -22.21
CA GLY A 296 -19.85 -37.02 -22.41
C GLY A 296 -20.76 -36.82 -21.20
N GLY A 297 -21.83 -36.04 -21.40
CA GLY A 297 -23.06 -36.19 -20.61
C GLY A 297 -23.72 -34.91 -20.14
N VAL A 298 -24.49 -34.29 -21.04
CA VAL A 298 -25.52 -33.28 -20.80
C VAL A 298 -26.52 -33.78 -19.74
N LEU A 299 -27.02 -32.91 -18.84
CA LEU A 299 -28.45 -32.60 -18.69
C LEU A 299 -28.77 -31.71 -17.48
N SER A 300 -29.78 -30.89 -17.78
CA SER A 300 -30.45 -29.84 -17.01
C SER A 300 -31.38 -30.39 -15.92
N GLY A 301 -31.78 -29.53 -14.97
CA GLY A 301 -32.92 -29.75 -14.08
C GLY A 301 -32.60 -29.40 -12.63
N SER A 302 -32.82 -28.16 -12.19
CA SER A 302 -34.08 -27.69 -11.58
C SER A 302 -34.29 -28.21 -10.15
N THR A 303 -34.23 -27.33 -9.16
CA THR A 303 -35.38 -26.92 -8.31
C THR A 303 -34.92 -26.33 -6.97
N ILE A 304 -35.56 -25.23 -6.60
CA ILE A 304 -35.62 -24.63 -5.26
C ILE A 304 -36.71 -25.40 -4.47
N PRO A 305 -36.62 -25.56 -3.14
CA PRO A 305 -37.40 -24.70 -2.23
C PRO A 305 -36.60 -24.32 -0.97
N SER A 306 -36.50 -23.04 -0.58
CA SER A 306 -37.47 -22.27 0.19
C SER A 306 -38.02 -22.96 1.45
N SER A 307 -37.56 -22.49 2.61
CA SER A 307 -38.24 -22.38 3.91
C SER A 307 -37.15 -21.94 4.91
N GLY A 308 -37.35 -21.07 5.88
CA GLY A 308 -38.50 -20.36 6.40
C GLY A 308 -38.01 -19.68 7.68
N THR A 309 -38.27 -18.39 7.79
CA THR A 309 -38.44 -17.57 9.01
C THR A 309 -38.23 -18.24 10.38
N ALA A 310 -37.42 -17.62 11.23
CA ALA A 310 -37.85 -17.18 12.56
C ALA A 310 -36.80 -16.26 13.22
N GLU A 311 -37.23 -15.06 13.57
CA GLU A 311 -36.62 -14.15 14.54
C GLU A 311 -36.45 -14.84 15.91
N THR A 312 -35.50 -14.38 16.74
CA THR A 312 -35.76 -13.84 18.10
C THR A 312 -34.46 -13.51 18.84
N ARG A 313 -34.29 -12.19 19.10
CA ARG A 313 -33.79 -11.48 20.31
C ARG A 313 -32.51 -11.92 21.06
N LEU A 314 -31.58 -10.95 21.06
CA LEU A 314 -30.88 -10.32 22.20
C LEU A 314 -31.28 -10.75 23.63
N SER A 315 -30.27 -11.07 24.45
CA SER A 315 -30.02 -10.42 25.74
C SER A 315 -28.68 -10.84 26.37
N ASP A 316 -28.07 -9.86 27.03
CA ASP A 316 -26.78 -9.75 27.72
C ASP A 316 -26.50 -10.78 28.82
N VAL A 317 -25.21 -11.02 29.12
CA VAL A 317 -24.64 -10.95 30.49
C VAL A 317 -23.13 -10.63 30.43
N ALA A 318 -22.73 -9.58 31.14
CA ALA A 318 -21.35 -9.21 31.45
C ALA A 318 -20.85 -9.95 32.73
N ALA A 319 -19.54 -10.23 32.83
CA ALA A 319 -18.70 -9.90 34.00
C ALA A 319 -17.33 -10.61 34.00
N HIS A 320 -16.27 -9.78 34.02
CA HIS A 320 -15.08 -9.82 34.89
C HIS A 320 -14.40 -11.16 35.23
N ALA A 321 -13.11 -11.27 34.84
CA ALA A 321 -12.02 -11.45 35.81
C ALA A 321 -10.65 -11.12 35.18
N ALA A 322 -9.87 -10.29 35.86
CA ALA A 322 -8.48 -9.95 35.57
C ALA A 322 -7.59 -10.46 36.75
N PRO A 323 -6.25 -10.34 36.71
CA PRO A 323 -5.29 -11.45 36.85
C PRO A 323 -4.62 -11.52 38.23
N PRO A 324 -3.82 -12.56 38.54
CA PRO A 324 -2.89 -12.52 39.65
C PRO A 324 -1.49 -12.07 39.21
N GLN A 325 -1.01 -11.00 39.85
CA GLN A 325 0.40 -10.64 39.99
C GLN A 325 1.06 -11.48 41.10
N GLN A 326 2.34 -11.82 40.95
CA GLN A 326 3.30 -11.84 42.06
C GLN A 326 4.75 -11.66 41.54
N LYS A 327 5.41 -10.62 42.07
CA LYS A 327 6.87 -10.33 42.11
C LYS A 327 7.32 -10.65 43.57
N PRO A 328 8.57 -10.40 44.03
CA PRO A 328 9.93 -10.44 43.48
C PRO A 328 10.92 -11.28 44.34
N MET A 329 12.11 -11.66 43.85
CA MET A 329 13.36 -11.74 44.64
C MET A 329 14.52 -12.08 43.69
N ALA A 330 15.44 -11.15 43.44
CA ALA A 330 16.59 -10.77 44.26
C ALA A 330 17.83 -11.61 43.91
N ALA A 331 18.87 -10.87 43.52
CA ALA A 331 20.20 -11.33 43.18
C ALA A 331 20.88 -12.08 44.34
N THR A 332 21.74 -13.04 44.00
CA THR A 332 22.89 -13.37 44.85
C THR A 332 24.07 -13.74 43.97
N ALA A 333 25.15 -12.98 44.15
CA ALA A 333 26.47 -13.26 43.65
C ALA A 333 27.22 -14.21 44.60
N ALA A 334 28.02 -15.11 44.04
CA ALA A 334 29.22 -15.71 44.63
C ALA A 334 30.04 -16.29 43.46
N THR A 335 31.12 -15.66 42.99
CA THR A 335 32.48 -15.65 43.53
C THR A 335 33.23 -16.99 43.36
N SER A 336 34.08 -16.99 42.33
CA SER A 336 35.41 -17.61 42.16
C SER A 336 35.71 -19.02 42.70
N ALA A 337 36.18 -19.89 41.78
CA ALA A 337 37.33 -20.74 42.06
C ALA A 337 38.16 -20.95 40.78
N ALA A 338 39.47 -20.92 40.98
CA ALA A 338 40.50 -20.75 39.98
C ALA A 338 41.00 -22.08 39.37
N THR A 339 41.53 -21.95 38.15
CA THR A 339 42.69 -22.66 37.57
C THR A 339 42.69 -24.18 37.38
N SER A 340 42.76 -24.58 36.11
CA SER A 340 43.85 -25.44 35.62
C SER A 340 44.10 -25.20 34.14
N ALA A 341 45.27 -24.63 33.84
CA ALA A 341 45.84 -24.56 32.50
C ALA A 341 46.27 -25.97 32.04
N ALA A 342 45.88 -26.35 30.83
CA ALA A 342 46.54 -27.40 30.08
C ALA A 342 46.59 -26.98 28.61
N THR A 343 47.81 -26.71 28.17
CA THR A 343 48.22 -26.43 26.80
C THR A 343 48.05 -27.69 25.96
N SER A 344 47.31 -27.62 24.85
CA SER A 344 47.46 -28.57 23.74
C SER A 344 47.39 -27.85 22.39
N ALA A 345 48.58 -27.70 21.83
CA ALA A 345 48.97 -27.78 20.42
C ALA A 345 47.96 -27.37 19.33
N ALA A 346 48.39 -26.34 18.59
CA ALA A 346 47.95 -26.03 17.24
C ALA A 346 48.35 -27.12 16.23
N SER A 347 47.40 -27.56 15.38
CA SER A 347 47.45 -27.56 13.90
C SER A 347 46.38 -28.52 13.32
N PRO A 348 45.94 -28.38 12.06
CA PRO A 348 46.14 -27.29 11.11
C PRO A 348 44.81 -26.64 10.67
N ALA A 349 44.96 -25.50 10.00
CA ALA A 349 43.91 -24.79 9.29
C ALA A 349 43.03 -25.76 8.47
N ALA A 350 41.72 -25.70 8.73
CA ALA A 350 40.74 -26.24 7.81
C ALA A 350 40.84 -25.44 6.50
N SER A 351 41.19 -26.13 5.42
CA SER A 351 40.95 -25.68 4.05
C SER A 351 39.50 -25.19 3.93
N PRO A 352 39.21 -24.16 3.13
CA PRO A 352 37.82 -23.72 2.94
C PRO A 352 37.04 -24.91 2.37
N SER A 353 36.03 -25.36 3.11
CA SER A 353 35.08 -26.34 2.59
C SER A 353 34.40 -25.73 1.37
N PRO A 354 34.26 -26.45 0.24
CA PRO A 354 33.53 -25.96 -0.92
C PRO A 354 32.06 -25.63 -0.60
N ALA A 355 31.54 -26.09 0.56
CA ALA A 355 30.21 -25.76 1.05
C ALA A 355 30.02 -24.29 1.46
N ALA A 356 31.08 -23.53 1.76
CA ALA A 356 30.97 -22.13 2.17
C ALA A 356 30.68 -21.17 1.01
N ASP A 357 30.91 -21.62 -0.24
CA ASP A 357 30.78 -20.77 -1.44
C ASP A 357 29.56 -21.09 -2.31
N THR A 358 28.75 -22.09 -1.93
CA THR A 358 27.55 -22.46 -2.69
C THR A 358 26.48 -21.36 -2.63
N VAL A 359 25.67 -21.27 -3.68
CA VAL A 359 24.52 -20.35 -3.72
C VAL A 359 23.56 -20.63 -2.57
N ALA A 360 23.36 -21.92 -2.22
CA ALA A 360 22.54 -22.32 -1.09
C ALA A 360 23.07 -21.82 0.25
N ALA A 361 24.37 -21.94 0.53
CA ALA A 361 24.95 -21.43 1.78
C ALA A 361 24.83 -19.90 1.89
N LYS A 362 25.09 -19.20 0.77
CA LYS A 362 24.95 -17.73 0.70
C LYS A 362 23.49 -17.28 0.87
N ALA A 363 22.54 -18.01 0.30
CA ALA A 363 21.12 -17.75 0.46
C ALA A 363 20.64 -17.93 1.91
N MET A 364 21.11 -18.97 2.61
CA MET A 364 20.78 -19.19 4.02
C MET A 364 21.39 -18.13 4.93
N ALA A 365 22.63 -17.74 4.67
CA ALA A 365 23.26 -16.62 5.38
C ALA A 365 22.52 -15.30 5.16
N LEU A 366 21.96 -15.09 3.96
CA LEU A 366 21.15 -13.92 3.63
C LEU A 366 19.82 -13.96 4.39
N ILE A 367 19.10 -15.09 4.38
CA ILE A 367 17.84 -15.25 5.14
C ILE A 367 18.09 -14.99 6.64
N ALA A 368 19.13 -15.58 7.21
CA ALA A 368 19.48 -15.39 8.62
C ALA A 368 19.72 -13.92 8.95
N ARG A 369 20.43 -13.20 8.08
CA ARG A 369 20.69 -11.75 8.21
C ARG A 369 19.41 -10.93 8.17
N GLU A 370 18.50 -11.21 7.25
CA GLU A 370 17.24 -10.47 7.12
C GLU A 370 16.25 -10.75 8.25
N ALA A 371 16.21 -12.00 8.71
CA ALA A 371 15.37 -12.39 9.84
C ALA A 371 16.04 -12.10 11.20
N ALA A 372 17.21 -11.45 11.20
CA ALA A 372 17.98 -11.08 12.39
C ALA A 372 18.23 -12.26 13.36
N MET A 373 18.55 -13.44 12.79
CA MET A 373 18.79 -14.69 13.52
C MET A 373 20.14 -15.28 13.17
N ASP A 374 20.64 -16.18 14.02
CA ASP A 374 21.88 -16.91 13.73
C ASP A 374 21.63 -17.99 12.67
N LEU A 375 22.64 -18.28 11.85
CA LEU A 375 22.55 -19.32 10.83
C LEU A 375 22.23 -20.70 11.44
N SER A 376 22.66 -20.95 12.68
CA SER A 376 22.37 -22.20 13.39
C SER A 376 20.90 -22.34 13.80
N GLN A 377 20.10 -21.27 13.75
CA GLN A 377 18.66 -21.28 14.09
C GLN A 377 17.78 -21.60 12.88
N LEU A 378 18.36 -21.68 11.68
CA LEU A 378 17.67 -22.07 10.45
C LEU A 378 17.64 -23.61 10.32
N GLU A 379 16.82 -24.25 11.15
CA GLU A 379 16.55 -25.68 11.09
C GLU A 379 15.74 -26.02 9.82
N ASP A 380 15.99 -27.18 9.21
CA ASP A 380 15.44 -27.52 7.89
C ASP A 380 13.90 -27.71 7.89
N ASP A 381 13.30 -28.00 9.04
CA ASP A 381 11.86 -28.13 9.24
C ASP A 381 11.15 -26.82 9.63
N ALA A 382 11.90 -25.76 9.96
CA ALA A 382 11.35 -24.48 10.34
C ALA A 382 10.57 -23.81 9.19
N GLY A 383 9.34 -23.39 9.46
CA GLY A 383 8.49 -22.69 8.52
C GLY A 383 8.81 -21.19 8.44
N PHE A 384 8.76 -20.61 7.23
CA PHE A 384 9.07 -19.18 7.04
C PHE A 384 8.19 -18.24 7.89
N ALA A 385 6.90 -18.55 8.04
CA ALA A 385 5.98 -17.74 8.85
C ALA A 385 6.34 -17.72 10.34
N GLU A 386 6.84 -18.84 10.88
CA GLU A 386 7.26 -18.97 12.28
C GLU A 386 8.56 -18.21 12.55
N LEU A 387 9.41 -18.12 11.53
CA LEU A 387 10.65 -17.33 11.53
C LEU A 387 10.40 -15.81 11.34
N GLY A 388 9.14 -15.36 11.30
CA GLY A 388 8.79 -13.96 11.09
C GLY A 388 8.99 -13.47 9.65
N ILE A 389 9.18 -14.39 8.70
CA ILE A 389 9.29 -14.08 7.27
C ILE A 389 7.88 -13.99 6.69
N ASP A 390 7.30 -12.79 6.79
CA ASP A 390 5.99 -12.46 6.25
C ASP A 390 6.01 -12.17 4.74
N SER A 391 4.87 -11.83 4.15
CA SER A 391 4.78 -11.54 2.71
C SER A 391 5.66 -10.38 2.25
N LEU A 392 5.96 -9.38 3.10
CA LEU A 392 6.84 -8.27 2.75
C LEU A 392 8.32 -8.71 2.84
N MET A 393 8.68 -9.43 3.91
CA MET A 393 10.02 -9.99 4.09
C MET A 393 10.34 -11.01 2.99
N SER A 394 9.40 -11.85 2.58
CA SER A 394 9.54 -12.73 1.42
C SER A 394 9.87 -11.97 0.13
N LEU A 395 9.27 -10.79 -0.08
CA LEU A 395 9.59 -9.94 -1.24
C LEU A 395 11.00 -9.35 -1.13
N VAL A 396 11.41 -8.92 0.08
CA VAL A 396 12.75 -8.40 0.34
C VAL A 396 13.81 -9.47 0.08
N ILE A 397 13.63 -10.67 0.63
CA ILE A 397 14.57 -11.79 0.45
C ILE A 397 14.64 -12.18 -1.04
N ALA A 398 13.50 -12.31 -1.73
CA ALA A 398 13.47 -12.61 -3.16
C ALA A 398 14.23 -11.56 -4.00
N GLU A 399 14.12 -10.27 -3.65
CA GLU A 399 14.84 -9.21 -4.33
C GLU A 399 16.34 -9.23 -4.03
N LYS A 400 16.73 -9.53 -2.79
CA LYS A 400 18.15 -9.68 -2.42
C LYS A 400 18.77 -10.93 -3.05
N PHE A 401 18.04 -12.04 -3.17
CA PHE A 401 18.48 -13.21 -3.94
C PHE A 401 18.79 -12.84 -5.39
N ARG A 402 17.96 -12.00 -6.00
CA ARG A 402 18.19 -11.50 -7.36
C ARG A 402 19.44 -10.61 -7.45
N ILE A 403 19.64 -9.70 -6.48
CA ILE A 403 20.72 -8.70 -6.53
C ILE A 403 22.07 -9.29 -6.13
N GLU A 404 22.11 -10.08 -5.05
CA GLU A 404 23.35 -10.59 -4.45
C GLU A 404 23.77 -11.96 -5.03
N LEU A 405 22.81 -12.80 -5.43
CA LEU A 405 23.07 -14.19 -5.83
C LEU A 405 22.68 -14.51 -7.29
N ASP A 406 22.13 -13.54 -8.03
CA ASP A 406 21.51 -13.72 -9.35
C ASP A 406 20.44 -14.84 -9.40
N VAL A 407 19.83 -15.14 -8.25
CA VAL A 407 18.74 -16.11 -8.12
C VAL A 407 17.41 -15.38 -8.31
N LYS A 408 16.74 -15.65 -9.44
CA LYS A 408 15.51 -14.96 -9.84
C LYS A 408 14.28 -15.75 -9.40
N VAL A 409 13.63 -15.30 -8.33
CA VAL A 409 12.47 -15.97 -7.72
C VAL A 409 11.30 -15.03 -7.46
N SER A 410 10.08 -15.56 -7.52
CA SER A 410 8.88 -14.85 -7.09
C SER A 410 8.75 -14.88 -5.56
N GLY A 411 7.95 -13.97 -5.00
CA GLY A 411 7.65 -14.00 -3.56
C GLY A 411 6.81 -15.23 -3.15
N SER A 412 6.18 -15.91 -4.11
CA SER A 412 5.46 -17.16 -3.90
C SER A 412 6.38 -18.36 -3.67
N LEU A 413 7.68 -18.24 -3.94
CA LEU A 413 8.64 -19.32 -3.71
C LEU A 413 8.56 -19.86 -2.28
N PHE A 414 8.36 -18.98 -1.30
CA PHE A 414 8.23 -19.34 0.12
C PHE A 414 6.91 -20.04 0.46
N LEU A 415 5.93 -20.00 -0.45
CA LEU A 415 4.70 -20.80 -0.36
C LEU A 415 4.90 -22.17 -1.01
N ASP A 416 5.60 -22.20 -2.15
CA ASP A 416 5.91 -23.43 -2.90
C ASP A 416 6.92 -24.32 -2.15
N TYR A 417 7.83 -23.70 -1.41
CA TYR A 417 8.83 -24.32 -0.54
C TYR A 417 8.65 -23.77 0.88
N PRO A 418 7.78 -24.38 1.72
CA PRO A 418 7.33 -23.76 2.98
C PRO A 418 8.34 -23.80 4.12
N THR A 419 9.43 -24.55 4.00
CA THR A 419 10.46 -24.69 5.04
C THR A 419 11.86 -24.37 4.52
N ILE A 420 12.78 -24.07 5.44
CA ILE A 420 14.19 -23.80 5.13
C ILE A 420 14.82 -24.95 4.34
N GLY A 421 14.57 -26.21 4.74
CA GLY A 421 15.12 -27.39 4.08
C GLY A 421 14.60 -27.56 2.66
N HIS A 422 13.31 -27.28 2.42
CA HIS A 422 12.72 -27.31 1.08
C HIS A 422 13.40 -26.29 0.15
N LEU A 423 13.61 -25.06 0.64
CA LEU A 423 14.28 -24.01 -0.12
C LEU A 423 15.76 -24.33 -0.36
N ARG A 424 16.47 -24.84 0.65
CA ARG A 424 17.88 -25.25 0.55
C ARG A 424 18.07 -26.29 -0.54
N LYS A 425 17.27 -27.35 -0.51
CA LYS A 425 17.31 -28.42 -1.50
C LYS A 425 17.03 -27.90 -2.91
N TRP A 426 16.04 -27.01 -3.05
CA TRP A 426 15.75 -26.37 -4.33
C TRP A 426 16.93 -25.54 -4.85
N LEU A 427 17.58 -24.75 -4.00
CA LEU A 427 18.76 -23.97 -4.39
C LEU A 427 19.93 -24.87 -4.81
N GLU A 428 20.16 -25.98 -4.10
CA GLU A 428 21.20 -26.95 -4.46
C GLU A 428 20.89 -27.67 -5.78
N GLU A 429 19.63 -27.96 -6.07
CA GLU A 429 19.22 -28.64 -7.31
C GLU A 429 19.36 -27.74 -8.55
N TYR A 430 19.03 -26.46 -8.44
CA TYR A 430 18.95 -25.55 -9.59
C TYR A 430 20.12 -24.56 -9.72
N TYR A 431 20.92 -24.37 -8.66
CA TYR A 431 21.99 -23.35 -8.60
C TYR A 431 23.29 -23.87 -7.94
N SER A 432 23.56 -25.18 -8.02
CA SER A 432 24.79 -25.80 -7.51
C SER A 432 26.06 -25.41 -8.26
#